data_AF-A0A7W2G4Q4-F1
#
_entry.id   AF-A0A7W2G4Q4-F1
#
_cell.length_a   1.000
_cell.length_b   1.000
_cell.length_c   1.000
_cell.angle_alpha   90.00
_cell.angle_beta   90.00
_cell.angle_gamma   90.00
#
_symmetry.space_group_name_H-M   'P 1'
#
loop_
_entity.id
_entity.type
_entity.pdbx_description
1 polymer ?
#
loop_
_entity_poly.entity_id
_entity_poly.type
_entity_poly.pdbx_seq_one_letter_code
_entity_poly.pdbx_strand_id
1 'polypeptide(L)'
;MLPIPIKSKNIPKISSLVKEYLSSYDNKLLSKIEDLVNKSYNLNLDELIKNIGEKNIIKLHKTSSYQEYIRKFLDDLKCICNISEVNYSVIDDLLFGKMMTETFINSLNLNKDNFITEVIKKMIEKYQKLFNQIVLNHITFKLSDLDLEMVKTIPQGGNWKNIPEHIVAKSKRLTKITQTGGRTTLYGRIDYSKPSYTITTYFNRPGNGTYVHPIHNRVISVREAARFQSFKDDYYFVGNKSDLLKQVGNAVPPLMAYVIGKKIKEIIECNTSVDLFCGAGGMTLGFKEAGIKCLSGIDNNRSACLTMKVNNPEMNIICDDITLPKVKDKIVDTIKNKKIDLICGGPPCQGFSHAGKRFVDDPRNKLFRDYVDIVNRVKPKIIIMENVPGMLTLSKGKIYAEIISLFKSLNYNIEGKLLMASDYGVPQKRKRLIIIGIRDDIKVDPSSLFPDKITKENQISAYDAISDLESIKCNDNAIYSINKDTLSNYAKTMKGYISFEEFISMLKKTNFPKEETTSAEHKQLNLF
;
A
#
# COMPACT_ATOMS: atom_id res chain seq x y z
N MET A 1 11.27 -2.18 -27.76
CA MET A 1 12.28 -3.00 -28.45
C MET A 1 13.67 -2.68 -27.92
N LEU A 2 14.50 -3.71 -27.71
CA LEU A 2 15.94 -3.54 -27.45
C LEU A 2 16.62 -2.88 -28.67
N PRO A 3 17.65 -2.04 -28.48
CA PRO A 3 18.44 -1.53 -29.60
C PRO A 3 19.14 -2.70 -30.34
N ILE A 4 19.56 -2.54 -31.60
CA ILE A 4 20.24 -3.62 -32.33
C ILE A 4 21.75 -3.48 -32.16
N PRO A 5 22.50 -4.53 -31.74
CA PRO A 5 23.95 -4.44 -31.60
C PRO A 5 24.62 -4.19 -32.94
N ILE A 6 25.49 -3.16 -33.02
CA ILE A 6 26.11 -2.65 -34.26
C ILE A 6 26.90 -3.73 -35.02
N LYS A 7 27.39 -4.77 -34.34
CA LYS A 7 28.17 -5.87 -34.93
C LYS A 7 27.35 -7.12 -35.30
N SER A 8 26.02 -7.08 -35.22
CA SER A 8 25.18 -8.25 -35.50
C SER A 8 25.14 -8.60 -36.99
N LYS A 9 25.37 -9.88 -37.32
CA LYS A 9 25.24 -10.42 -38.69
C LYS A 9 23.79 -10.39 -39.21
N ASN A 10 22.80 -10.19 -38.32
CA ASN A 10 21.38 -10.16 -38.67
C ASN A 10 20.86 -8.77 -39.07
N ILE A 11 21.67 -7.70 -38.94
CA ILE A 11 21.26 -6.32 -39.27
C ILE A 11 20.66 -6.19 -40.68
N PRO A 12 21.26 -6.75 -41.75
CA PRO A 12 20.70 -6.59 -43.10
C PRO A 12 19.30 -7.21 -43.23
N LYS A 13 19.09 -8.37 -42.59
CA LYS A 13 17.83 -9.11 -42.63
C LYS A 13 16.75 -8.45 -41.78
N ILE A 14 17.10 -7.93 -40.61
CA ILE A 14 16.21 -7.13 -39.76
C ILE A 14 15.80 -5.84 -40.49
N SER A 15 16.76 -5.14 -41.12
CA SER A 15 16.47 -3.92 -41.87
C SER A 15 15.51 -4.16 -43.05
N SER A 16 15.64 -5.29 -43.74
CA SER A 16 14.71 -5.67 -44.82
C SER A 16 13.29 -5.89 -44.30
N LEU A 17 13.15 -6.67 -43.22
CA LEU A 17 11.84 -6.97 -42.61
C LEU A 17 11.18 -5.73 -42.01
N VAL A 18 11.95 -4.81 -41.43
CA VAL A 18 11.44 -3.53 -40.93
C VAL A 18 10.94 -2.66 -42.08
N LYS A 19 11.66 -2.58 -43.21
CA LYS A 19 11.19 -1.86 -44.41
C LYS A 19 9.89 -2.47 -44.95
N GLU A 20 9.82 -3.79 -45.00
CA GLU A 20 8.64 -4.54 -45.45
C GLU A 20 7.44 -4.35 -44.51
N TYR A 21 7.69 -4.33 -43.19
CA TYR A 21 6.68 -3.98 -42.19
C TYR A 21 6.19 -2.54 -42.34
N LEU A 22 7.08 -1.57 -42.54
CA LEU A 22 6.70 -0.17 -42.72
C LEU A 22 5.89 0.08 -44.00
N SER A 23 6.03 -0.77 -45.02
CA SER A 23 5.23 -0.72 -46.24
C SER A 23 3.90 -1.49 -46.16
N SER A 24 3.83 -2.57 -45.38
CA SER A 24 2.67 -3.48 -45.35
C SER A 24 1.81 -3.40 -44.08
N TYR A 25 2.38 -2.90 -42.98
CA TYR A 25 1.84 -2.95 -41.62
C TYR A 25 1.40 -4.36 -41.15
N ASP A 26 1.96 -5.43 -41.72
CA ASP A 26 1.66 -6.80 -41.29
C ASP A 26 2.31 -7.11 -39.93
N ASN A 27 1.49 -7.24 -38.90
CA ASN A 27 1.92 -7.53 -37.54
C ASN A 27 2.59 -8.91 -37.38
N LYS A 28 2.49 -9.83 -38.35
CA LYS A 28 3.25 -11.09 -38.34
C LYS A 28 4.75 -10.87 -38.57
N LEU A 29 5.14 -9.75 -39.18
CA LEU A 29 6.55 -9.40 -39.40
C LEU A 29 7.23 -8.90 -38.11
N LEU A 30 6.48 -8.29 -37.19
CA LEU A 30 6.98 -7.83 -35.89
C LEU A 30 7.59 -8.97 -35.07
N SER A 31 6.92 -10.12 -35.01
CA SER A 31 7.41 -11.30 -34.29
C SER A 31 8.73 -11.84 -34.90
N LYS A 32 8.84 -11.86 -36.23
CA LYS A 32 10.09 -12.27 -36.91
C LYS A 32 11.24 -11.27 -36.69
N ILE A 33 10.93 -9.98 -36.62
CA ILE A 33 11.90 -8.93 -36.31
C ILE A 33 12.39 -9.11 -34.87
N GLU A 34 11.49 -9.30 -33.91
CA GLU A 34 11.84 -9.53 -32.50
C GLU A 34 12.73 -10.76 -32.30
N ASP A 35 12.42 -11.88 -32.96
CA ASP A 35 13.24 -13.10 -32.91
C ASP A 35 14.66 -12.87 -33.40
N LEU A 36 14.83 -12.12 -34.51
CA LEU A 36 16.14 -11.81 -35.06
C LEU A 36 16.92 -10.81 -34.19
N VAL A 37 16.22 -9.86 -33.55
CA VAL A 37 16.81 -8.95 -32.57
C VAL A 37 17.30 -9.73 -31.35
N ASN A 38 16.50 -10.67 -30.82
CA ASN A 38 16.87 -11.51 -29.68
C ASN A 38 18.07 -12.42 -30.01
N LYS A 39 18.10 -13.04 -31.20
CA LYS A 39 19.25 -13.80 -31.71
C LYS A 39 20.52 -12.95 -31.85
N SER A 40 20.38 -11.65 -32.15
CA SER A 40 21.52 -10.72 -32.26
C SER A 40 22.23 -10.44 -30.93
N TYR A 41 21.56 -10.73 -29.81
CA TYR A 41 22.11 -10.59 -28.46
C TYR A 41 22.69 -11.91 -27.90
N ASN A 42 22.75 -12.99 -28.70
CA ASN A 42 23.00 -14.36 -28.20
C ASN A 42 22.06 -14.75 -27.04
N LEU A 43 20.90 -14.09 -26.94
CA LEU A 43 19.82 -14.49 -26.05
C LEU A 43 19.01 -15.54 -26.76
N ASN A 44 19.48 -16.78 -26.71
CA ASN A 44 18.66 -17.91 -27.14
C ASN A 44 17.67 -18.22 -26.01
N LEU A 45 16.60 -17.42 -25.94
CA LEU A 45 15.58 -17.52 -24.88
C LEU A 45 15.00 -18.95 -24.84
N ASP A 46 14.81 -19.58 -25.99
CA ASP A 46 14.30 -20.95 -26.09
C ASP A 46 15.29 -22.01 -25.59
N GLU A 47 16.60 -21.77 -25.72
CA GLU A 47 17.65 -22.65 -25.22
C GLU A 47 17.93 -22.41 -23.73
N LEU A 48 17.73 -21.18 -23.25
CA LEU A 48 17.70 -20.86 -21.82
C LEU A 48 16.46 -21.50 -21.16
N ILE A 49 15.29 -21.44 -21.81
CA ILE A 49 14.04 -22.08 -21.37
C ILE A 49 14.12 -23.61 -21.48
N LYS A 50 14.78 -24.17 -22.50
CA LYS A 50 15.03 -25.62 -22.62
C LYS A 50 16.08 -26.16 -21.66
N ASN A 51 17.16 -25.43 -21.39
CA ASN A 51 18.19 -25.86 -20.43
C ASN A 51 17.78 -25.63 -18.96
N ILE A 52 16.90 -24.67 -18.70
CA ILE A 52 16.13 -24.56 -17.43
C ILE A 52 14.96 -25.58 -17.43
N GLY A 53 14.61 -26.09 -18.61
CA GLY A 53 13.44 -26.90 -18.94
C GLY A 53 13.41 -28.26 -18.27
N GLU A 54 12.22 -28.58 -17.78
CA GLU A 54 11.79 -29.83 -17.14
C GLU A 54 12.44 -30.16 -15.80
N LYS A 55 13.76 -30.37 -15.69
CA LYS A 55 14.34 -30.83 -14.42
C LYS A 55 14.35 -29.78 -13.30
N ASN A 56 14.64 -28.52 -13.61
CA ASN A 56 14.65 -27.44 -12.61
C ASN A 56 13.25 -26.85 -12.37
N ILE A 57 12.41 -26.82 -13.41
CA ILE A 57 11.00 -26.44 -13.29
C ILE A 57 10.28 -27.42 -12.37
N ILE A 58 10.41 -28.74 -12.56
CA ILE A 58 9.86 -29.77 -11.65
C ILE A 58 10.42 -29.64 -10.22
N LYS A 59 11.67 -29.19 -10.06
CA LYS A 59 12.29 -28.95 -8.75
C LYS A 59 11.75 -27.69 -8.05
N LEU A 60 11.46 -26.62 -8.81
CA LEU A 60 10.83 -25.37 -8.35
C LEU A 60 9.35 -25.57 -7.99
N HIS A 61 8.61 -26.36 -8.80
CA HIS A 61 7.22 -26.78 -8.53
C HIS A 61 7.04 -27.53 -7.21
N LYS A 62 8.11 -28.13 -6.67
CA LYS A 62 8.09 -28.89 -5.41
C LYS A 62 8.50 -28.09 -4.18
N THR A 63 8.88 -26.82 -4.31
CA THR A 63 9.12 -26.00 -3.12
C THR A 63 7.77 -25.58 -2.52
N SER A 64 7.68 -25.60 -1.20
CA SER A 64 6.46 -25.25 -0.45
C SER A 64 5.91 -23.86 -0.82
N SER A 65 6.80 -22.90 -1.12
CA SER A 65 6.42 -21.52 -1.45
C SER A 65 5.64 -21.39 -2.77
N TYR A 66 6.00 -22.15 -3.81
CA TYR A 66 5.31 -22.05 -5.10
C TYR A 66 3.92 -22.69 -5.06
N GLN A 67 3.78 -23.82 -4.36
CA GLN A 67 2.48 -24.46 -4.13
C GLN A 67 1.54 -23.58 -3.31
N GLU A 68 2.08 -22.77 -2.38
CA GLU A 68 1.30 -21.81 -1.62
C GLU A 68 0.68 -20.72 -2.51
N TYR A 69 1.43 -20.18 -3.48
CA TYR A 69 0.88 -19.20 -4.42
C TYR A 69 -0.24 -19.76 -5.29
N ILE A 70 -0.08 -20.98 -5.80
CA ILE A 70 -1.10 -21.66 -6.59
C ILE A 70 -2.38 -21.85 -5.76
N ARG A 71 -2.24 -22.38 -4.55
CA ARG A 71 -3.39 -22.58 -3.63
C ARG A 71 -4.08 -21.26 -3.31
N LYS A 72 -3.32 -20.23 -2.93
CA LYS A 72 -3.87 -18.92 -2.58
C LYS A 72 -4.57 -18.27 -3.77
N PHE A 73 -4.02 -18.39 -4.98
CA PHE A 73 -4.64 -17.87 -6.19
C PHE A 73 -5.96 -18.61 -6.51
N LEU A 74 -5.98 -19.93 -6.36
CA LEU A 74 -7.21 -20.72 -6.50
C LEU A 74 -8.29 -20.28 -5.51
N ASP A 75 -7.93 -20.15 -4.24
CA ASP A 75 -8.84 -19.74 -3.16
C ASP A 75 -9.41 -18.33 -3.40
N ASP A 76 -8.56 -17.40 -3.83
CA ASP A 76 -8.93 -16.02 -4.16
C ASP A 76 -9.88 -15.96 -5.37
N LEU A 77 -9.62 -16.73 -6.43
CA LEU A 77 -10.51 -16.80 -7.60
C LEU A 77 -11.86 -17.41 -7.25
N LYS A 78 -11.91 -18.45 -6.42
CA LYS A 78 -13.16 -19.07 -5.96
C LYS A 78 -14.03 -18.11 -5.15
N CYS A 79 -13.44 -17.11 -4.49
CA CYS A 79 -14.20 -16.07 -3.80
C CYS A 79 -14.92 -15.09 -4.75
N ILE A 80 -14.45 -14.98 -6.00
CA ILE A 80 -15.01 -14.08 -7.02
C ILE A 80 -15.94 -14.84 -7.97
N CYS A 81 -15.49 -16.02 -8.40
CA CYS A 81 -16.14 -16.85 -9.39
C CYS A 81 -16.68 -18.09 -8.67
N ASN A 82 -18.00 -18.22 -8.57
CA ASN A 82 -18.63 -19.42 -8.01
C ASN A 82 -18.67 -20.56 -9.06
N ILE A 83 -17.52 -20.90 -9.64
CA ILE A 83 -17.44 -21.75 -10.81
C ILE A 83 -16.68 -23.04 -10.46
N SER A 84 -17.33 -24.18 -10.70
CA SER A 84 -16.79 -25.54 -10.61
C SER A 84 -15.62 -25.82 -11.58
N GLU A 85 -15.31 -24.87 -12.47
CA GLU A 85 -14.33 -24.99 -13.56
C GLU A 85 -12.92 -24.52 -13.18
N VAL A 86 -12.74 -23.81 -12.06
CA VAL A 86 -11.41 -23.36 -11.62
C VAL A 86 -10.78 -24.43 -10.72
N ASN A 87 -9.72 -25.06 -11.23
CA ASN A 87 -8.93 -26.06 -10.53
C ASN A 87 -7.42 -25.75 -10.64
N TYR A 88 -6.59 -26.54 -9.97
CA TYR A 88 -5.14 -26.36 -9.96
C TYR A 88 -4.50 -26.32 -11.36
N SER A 89 -5.00 -27.12 -12.32
CA SER A 89 -4.45 -27.14 -13.69
C SER A 89 -4.65 -25.80 -14.40
N VAL A 90 -5.82 -25.19 -14.25
CA VAL A 90 -6.12 -23.87 -14.84
C VAL A 90 -5.22 -22.80 -14.24
N ILE A 91 -5.00 -22.85 -12.92
CA ILE A 91 -4.10 -21.92 -12.22
C ILE A 91 -2.67 -22.07 -12.73
N ASP A 92 -2.17 -23.30 -12.83
CA ASP A 92 -0.86 -23.57 -13.39
C ASP A 92 -0.75 -23.00 -14.81
N ASP A 93 -1.70 -23.29 -15.68
CA ASP A 93 -1.65 -22.82 -17.07
C ASP A 93 -1.64 -21.28 -17.16
N LEU A 94 -2.38 -20.58 -16.30
CA LEU A 94 -2.37 -19.12 -16.22
C LEU A 94 -1.03 -18.56 -15.70
N LEU A 95 -0.43 -19.19 -14.68
CA LEU A 95 0.83 -18.73 -14.08
C LEU A 95 2.04 -18.98 -15.00
N PHE A 96 2.04 -20.10 -15.74
CA PHE A 96 3.08 -20.45 -16.70
C PHE A 96 2.85 -19.86 -18.10
N GLY A 97 1.76 -19.11 -18.31
CA GLY A 97 1.45 -18.49 -19.59
C GLY A 97 1.03 -19.48 -20.69
N LYS A 98 0.66 -20.72 -20.33
CA LYS A 98 0.09 -21.71 -21.25
C LYS A 98 -1.35 -21.36 -21.64
N MET A 99 -2.07 -20.66 -20.76
CA MET A 99 -3.39 -20.12 -21.00
C MET A 99 -3.35 -18.60 -20.95
N MET A 100 -3.87 -17.96 -22.00
CA MET A 100 -3.99 -16.50 -22.04
C MET A 100 -5.12 -16.01 -21.13
N THR A 101 -4.87 -14.90 -20.43
CA THR A 101 -5.86 -14.24 -19.55
C THR A 101 -7.20 -13.97 -20.25
N GLU A 102 -7.16 -13.48 -21.49
CA GLU A 102 -8.38 -13.20 -22.27
C GLU A 102 -9.15 -14.48 -22.59
N THR A 103 -8.45 -15.57 -22.92
CA THR A 103 -9.07 -16.88 -23.19
C THR A 103 -9.79 -17.41 -21.96
N PHE A 104 -9.14 -17.34 -20.79
CA PHE A 104 -9.75 -17.74 -19.53
C PHE A 104 -10.97 -16.89 -19.19
N ILE A 105 -10.87 -15.56 -19.30
CA ILE A 105 -12.01 -14.69 -18.98
C ILE A 105 -13.20 -14.95 -19.88
N ASN A 106 -12.96 -15.18 -21.17
CA ASN A 106 -14.02 -15.50 -22.12
C ASN A 106 -14.69 -16.85 -21.79
N SER A 107 -13.98 -17.81 -21.18
CA SER A 107 -14.58 -19.09 -20.78
C SER A 107 -15.51 -18.97 -19.57
N LEU A 108 -15.33 -17.96 -18.70
CA LEU A 108 -16.12 -17.80 -17.47
C LEU A 108 -17.55 -17.30 -17.71
N ASN A 109 -17.94 -16.95 -18.94
CA ASN A 109 -19.27 -16.43 -19.30
C ASN A 109 -19.80 -15.35 -18.33
N LEU A 110 -18.89 -14.50 -17.82
CA LEU A 110 -19.24 -13.44 -16.87
C LEU A 110 -20.10 -12.41 -17.62
N ASN A 111 -21.42 -12.44 -17.39
CA ASN A 111 -22.42 -11.58 -18.02
C ASN A 111 -22.05 -10.08 -17.93
N LYS A 112 -21.25 -9.55 -18.87
CA LYS A 112 -20.86 -8.13 -19.04
C LYS A 112 -20.52 -7.34 -17.75
N ASP A 113 -20.22 -7.99 -16.61
CA ASP A 113 -19.79 -7.29 -15.40
C ASP A 113 -18.34 -6.86 -15.59
N ASN A 114 -18.19 -5.64 -16.11
CA ASN A 114 -16.89 -5.06 -16.40
C ASN A 114 -16.04 -4.88 -15.13
N PHE A 115 -16.65 -4.71 -13.95
CA PHE A 115 -15.89 -4.60 -12.71
C PHE A 115 -15.26 -5.94 -12.31
N ILE A 116 -16.06 -7.01 -12.25
CA ILE A 116 -15.55 -8.34 -11.90
C ILE A 116 -14.52 -8.84 -12.93
N THR A 117 -14.77 -8.59 -14.21
CA THR A 117 -13.81 -8.90 -15.28
C THR A 117 -12.47 -8.19 -15.05
N GLU A 118 -12.48 -6.88 -14.75
CA GLU A 118 -11.26 -6.13 -14.42
C GLU A 118 -10.55 -6.66 -13.17
N VAL A 119 -11.30 -7.04 -12.13
CA VAL A 119 -10.75 -7.65 -10.90
C VAL A 119 -9.99 -8.93 -11.24
N ILE A 120 -10.58 -9.84 -12.02
CA ILE A 120 -9.95 -11.12 -12.38
C ILE A 120 -8.68 -10.88 -13.19
N LYS A 121 -8.69 -9.97 -14.17
CA LYS A 121 -7.47 -9.58 -14.92
C LYS A 121 -6.36 -9.12 -13.98
N LYS A 122 -6.69 -8.25 -13.03
CA LYS A 122 -5.71 -7.68 -12.10
C LYS A 122 -5.24 -8.67 -11.04
N MET A 123 -6.08 -9.62 -10.66
CA MET A 123 -5.70 -10.74 -9.81
C MET A 123 -4.73 -11.69 -10.51
N ILE A 124 -5.01 -12.07 -11.77
CA ILE A 124 -4.08 -12.87 -12.58
C ILE A 124 -2.73 -12.15 -12.69
N GLU A 125 -2.72 -10.85 -13.02
CA GLU A 125 -1.50 -10.04 -13.11
C GLU A 125 -0.72 -10.03 -11.78
N LYS A 126 -1.41 -9.85 -10.65
CA LYS A 126 -0.82 -9.91 -9.30
C LYS A 126 -0.12 -11.25 -9.07
N TYR A 127 -0.83 -12.36 -9.30
CA TYR A 127 -0.30 -13.70 -9.00
C TYR A 127 0.81 -14.12 -9.96
N GLN A 128 0.72 -13.77 -11.24
CA GLN A 128 1.84 -13.94 -12.19
C GLN A 128 3.09 -13.19 -11.74
N LYS A 129 2.95 -11.94 -11.28
CA LYS A 129 4.08 -11.16 -10.75
C LYS A 129 4.67 -11.80 -9.50
N LEU A 130 3.84 -12.18 -8.53
CA LEU A 130 4.30 -12.84 -7.30
C LEU A 130 5.00 -14.17 -7.57
N PHE A 131 4.41 -14.99 -8.46
CA PHE A 131 4.98 -16.26 -8.90
C PHE A 131 6.37 -16.05 -9.53
N ASN A 132 6.53 -15.02 -10.37
CA ASN A 132 7.82 -14.69 -10.98
C ASN A 132 8.75 -13.85 -10.08
N GLN A 133 8.45 -13.75 -8.77
CA GLN A 133 9.23 -12.98 -7.79
C GLN A 133 9.41 -11.49 -8.17
N ILE A 134 8.46 -10.95 -8.93
CA ILE A 134 8.42 -9.55 -9.34
C ILE A 134 7.85 -8.72 -8.18
N VAL A 135 8.57 -7.65 -7.82
CA VAL A 135 8.15 -6.71 -6.79
C VAL A 135 6.95 -5.89 -7.28
N LEU A 136 5.81 -6.10 -6.64
CA LEU A 136 4.57 -5.40 -6.98
C LEU A 136 4.70 -3.88 -6.79
N ASN A 137 4.33 -3.13 -7.83
CA ASN A 137 4.30 -1.66 -7.84
C ASN A 137 5.67 -0.99 -7.50
N HIS A 138 6.81 -1.61 -7.82
CA HIS A 138 8.14 -1.00 -7.62
C HIS A 138 8.52 -0.01 -8.72
N ILE A 139 7.69 1.03 -8.89
CA ILE A 139 7.85 2.06 -9.92
C ILE A 139 8.20 3.41 -9.32
N THR A 140 9.07 4.18 -10.00
CA THR A 140 9.45 5.55 -9.64
C THR A 140 9.04 6.54 -10.75
N PHE A 141 9.36 7.82 -10.56
CA PHE A 141 8.93 8.92 -11.41
C PHE A 141 10.14 9.69 -11.93
N LYS A 142 10.10 10.04 -13.22
CA LYS A 142 11.14 10.86 -13.85
C LYS A 142 11.12 12.27 -13.24
N LEU A 143 12.29 12.71 -12.78
CA LEU A 143 12.50 14.08 -12.32
C LEU A 143 12.81 14.99 -13.51
N SER A 144 12.48 16.28 -13.38
CA SER A 144 13.01 17.30 -14.29
C SER A 144 14.52 17.42 -14.12
N ASP A 145 15.23 17.91 -15.13
CA ASP A 145 16.69 18.09 -15.04
C ASP A 145 17.07 19.02 -13.88
N LEU A 146 16.25 20.05 -13.67
CA LEU A 146 16.42 20.99 -12.57
C LEU A 146 16.16 20.34 -11.20
N ASP A 147 15.09 19.53 -11.04
CA ASP A 147 14.87 18.78 -9.80
C ASP A 147 15.99 17.77 -9.55
N LEU A 148 16.53 17.14 -10.61
CA LEU A 148 17.65 16.21 -10.50
C LEU A 148 18.93 16.93 -10.05
N GLU A 149 19.19 18.12 -10.60
CA GLU A 149 20.30 18.99 -10.18
C GLU A 149 20.17 19.35 -8.70
N MET A 150 18.97 19.71 -8.25
CA MET A 150 18.68 20.02 -6.84
C MET A 150 18.95 18.82 -5.92
N VAL A 151 18.31 17.67 -6.18
CA VAL A 151 18.37 16.53 -5.23
C VAL A 151 19.79 15.97 -5.07
N LYS A 152 20.64 16.05 -6.10
CA LYS A 152 22.05 15.61 -6.04
C LYS A 152 22.85 16.31 -4.94
N THR A 153 22.51 17.56 -4.62
CA THR A 153 23.22 18.37 -3.61
C THR A 153 22.76 18.11 -2.17
N ILE A 154 21.65 17.39 -2.01
CA ILE A 154 21.01 17.22 -0.72
C ILE A 154 21.55 15.93 -0.07
N PRO A 155 22.26 16.01 1.08
CA PRO A 155 22.74 14.83 1.78
C PRO A 155 21.59 14.09 2.47
N GLN A 156 21.84 12.89 2.96
CA GLN A 156 20.85 12.13 3.73
C GLN A 156 20.36 12.94 4.94
N GLY A 157 19.03 13.00 5.16
CA GLY A 157 18.42 13.86 6.18
C GLY A 157 18.39 15.37 5.85
N GLY A 158 19.02 15.79 4.75
CA GLY A 158 19.01 17.15 4.24
C GLY A 158 17.69 17.54 3.57
N ASN A 159 17.57 18.81 3.20
CA ASN A 159 16.39 19.39 2.56
C ASN A 159 16.74 20.58 1.64
N TRP A 160 15.74 21.39 1.27
CA TRP A 160 15.93 22.57 0.40
C TRP A 160 17.02 23.54 0.87
N LYS A 161 17.33 23.60 2.17
CA LYS A 161 18.40 24.45 2.72
C LYS A 161 19.81 24.03 2.28
N ASN A 162 19.97 22.79 1.82
CA ASN A 162 21.24 22.28 1.32
C ASN A 162 21.47 22.59 -0.16
N ILE A 163 20.47 23.14 -0.86
CA ILE A 163 20.59 23.45 -2.29
C ILE A 163 21.40 24.76 -2.46
N PRO A 164 22.51 24.75 -3.22
CA PRO A 164 23.31 25.94 -3.50
C PRO A 164 22.51 27.09 -4.11
N GLU A 165 22.90 28.33 -3.77
CA GLU A 165 22.19 29.54 -4.18
C GLU A 165 22.07 29.71 -5.70
N HIS A 166 23.13 29.34 -6.45
CA HIS A 166 23.12 29.39 -7.92
C HIS A 166 22.09 28.43 -8.56
N ILE A 167 21.71 27.34 -7.88
CA ILE A 167 20.64 26.43 -8.31
C ILE A 167 19.28 26.96 -7.86
N VAL A 168 19.19 27.51 -6.64
CA VAL A 168 17.98 28.17 -6.12
C VAL A 168 17.52 29.28 -7.08
N ALA A 169 18.45 30.09 -7.60
CA ALA A 169 18.16 31.17 -8.54
C ALA A 169 17.49 30.69 -9.85
N LYS A 170 17.67 29.43 -10.24
CA LYS A 170 17.02 28.84 -11.42
C LYS A 170 15.54 28.51 -11.20
N SER A 171 15.04 28.57 -9.97
CA SER A 171 13.67 28.16 -9.61
C SER A 171 12.94 29.22 -8.80
N LYS A 172 11.98 29.91 -9.43
CA LYS A 172 11.06 30.86 -8.76
C LYS A 172 10.40 30.25 -7.51
N ARG A 173 10.11 28.94 -7.54
CA ARG A 173 9.54 28.22 -6.40
C ARG A 173 10.51 28.16 -5.23
N LEU A 174 11.77 27.79 -5.46
CA LEU A 174 12.77 27.74 -4.38
C LEU A 174 13.11 29.12 -3.85
N THR A 175 13.24 30.13 -4.72
CA THR A 175 13.42 31.53 -4.28
C THR A 175 12.30 31.97 -3.33
N LYS A 176 11.05 31.61 -3.62
CA LYS A 176 9.93 31.90 -2.72
C LYS A 176 10.01 31.11 -1.42
N ILE A 177 10.44 29.84 -1.46
CA ILE A 177 10.61 28.99 -0.27
C ILE A 177 11.67 29.58 0.65
N THR A 178 12.81 30.02 0.12
CA THR A 178 13.90 30.61 0.90
C THR A 178 13.49 31.94 1.54
N GLN A 179 12.80 32.80 0.79
CA GLN A 179 12.28 34.09 1.29
C GLN A 179 11.22 33.94 2.38
N THR A 180 10.34 32.94 2.27
CA THR A 180 9.24 32.72 3.22
C THR A 180 9.61 31.83 4.40
N GLY A 181 10.88 31.42 4.49
CA GLY A 181 11.39 30.56 5.57
C GLY A 181 11.08 29.07 5.42
N GLY A 182 10.20 28.66 4.49
CA GLY A 182 10.01 27.30 3.97
C GLY A 182 9.80 26.15 4.99
N ARG A 183 8.91 25.20 4.71
CA ARG A 183 8.87 23.98 5.55
C ARG A 183 10.17 23.19 5.35
N THR A 184 10.82 22.77 6.45
CA THR A 184 12.06 21.96 6.41
C THR A 184 11.87 20.59 5.77
N THR A 185 10.62 20.16 5.54
CA THR A 185 10.31 18.92 4.83
C THR A 185 10.43 19.03 3.31
N LEU A 186 10.41 20.23 2.72
CA LEU A 186 10.43 20.39 1.26
C LEU A 186 11.80 20.00 0.69
N TYR A 187 11.80 19.31 -0.46
CA TYR A 187 13.01 18.74 -1.08
C TYR A 187 13.79 17.85 -0.10
N GLY A 188 13.11 17.22 0.85
CA GLY A 188 13.79 16.42 1.86
C GLY A 188 14.32 15.10 1.30
N ARG A 189 15.55 14.74 1.68
CA ARG A 189 16.10 13.40 1.51
C ARG A 189 15.88 12.60 2.79
N ILE A 190 15.31 11.41 2.63
CA ILE A 190 14.98 10.54 3.76
C ILE A 190 16.27 10.18 4.53
N ASP A 191 16.17 10.20 5.85
CA ASP A 191 17.23 9.82 6.79
C ASP A 191 17.10 8.34 7.14
N TYR A 192 18.13 7.53 6.85
CA TYR A 192 18.06 6.09 7.11
C TYR A 192 18.02 5.76 8.60
N SER A 193 18.55 6.63 9.45
CA SER A 193 18.57 6.43 10.91
C SER A 193 17.22 6.72 11.59
N LYS A 194 16.24 7.27 10.86
CA LYS A 194 14.96 7.74 11.44
C LYS A 194 13.77 7.18 10.65
N PRO A 195 12.58 7.13 11.26
CA PRO A 195 11.36 6.88 10.51
C PRO A 195 11.16 7.94 9.42
N SER A 196 10.55 7.54 8.31
CA SER A 196 10.23 8.45 7.20
C SER A 196 9.24 9.54 7.64
N TYR A 197 9.24 10.67 6.94
CA TYR A 197 8.17 11.66 7.12
C TYR A 197 6.85 11.17 6.51
N THR A 198 5.77 11.90 6.78
CA THR A 198 4.45 11.56 6.24
C THR A 198 4.46 11.45 4.71
N ILE A 199 4.11 10.26 4.20
CA ILE A 199 3.83 10.02 2.77
C ILE A 199 2.47 10.64 2.43
N THR A 200 2.45 11.57 1.47
CA THR A 200 1.23 12.28 1.02
C THR A 200 0.80 11.82 -0.36
N THR A 201 -0.18 12.43 -1.02
CA THR A 201 -0.65 12.01 -2.35
C THR A 201 0.21 12.48 -3.52
N TYR A 202 1.31 13.18 -3.26
CA TYR A 202 2.21 13.72 -4.29
C TYR A 202 3.68 13.41 -3.99
N PHE A 203 3.97 12.19 -3.52
CA PHE A 203 5.36 11.74 -3.26
C PHE A 203 6.20 11.50 -4.53
N ASN A 204 5.63 11.73 -5.70
CA ASN A 204 6.35 11.73 -6.97
C ASN A 204 7.19 13.00 -7.24
N ARG A 205 7.13 14.01 -6.35
CA ARG A 205 7.83 15.28 -6.54
C ARG A 205 8.62 15.65 -5.28
N PRO A 206 9.94 15.92 -5.38
CA PRO A 206 10.76 16.25 -4.22
C PRO A 206 10.31 17.55 -3.55
N GLY A 207 9.79 18.50 -4.33
CA GLY A 207 9.33 19.78 -3.80
C GLY A 207 8.12 19.71 -2.86
N ASN A 208 7.47 18.56 -2.69
CA ASN A 208 6.26 18.42 -1.87
C ASN A 208 6.49 17.79 -0.49
N GLY A 209 7.71 17.36 -0.18
CA GLY A 209 8.01 16.72 1.10
C GLY A 209 9.34 15.96 1.06
N THR A 210 9.55 15.11 2.08
CA THR A 210 10.77 14.32 2.22
C THR A 210 10.60 13.00 1.47
N TYR A 211 10.75 13.06 0.14
CA TYR A 211 10.48 11.93 -0.75
C TYR A 211 11.70 11.49 -1.57
N VAL A 212 12.83 12.20 -1.46
CA VAL A 212 14.06 11.79 -2.12
C VAL A 212 14.61 10.56 -1.43
N HIS A 213 14.92 9.53 -2.22
CA HIS A 213 15.46 8.27 -1.74
C HIS A 213 16.78 8.50 -0.95
N PRO A 214 17.07 7.75 0.12
CA PRO A 214 18.24 7.98 0.97
C PRO A 214 19.59 7.96 0.24
N ILE A 215 19.77 7.03 -0.70
CA ILE A 215 21.01 6.88 -1.49
C ILE A 215 20.85 7.42 -2.92
N HIS A 216 19.88 6.90 -3.67
CA HIS A 216 19.68 7.25 -5.07
C HIS A 216 19.15 8.67 -5.32
N ASN A 217 19.54 9.26 -6.45
CA ASN A 217 19.03 10.58 -6.91
C ASN A 217 17.68 10.46 -7.63
N ARG A 218 16.70 9.88 -6.93
CA ARG A 218 15.31 9.72 -7.38
C ARG A 218 14.37 9.94 -6.20
N VAL A 219 13.08 10.08 -6.49
CA VAL A 219 12.05 9.89 -5.47
C VAL A 219 11.85 8.41 -5.15
N ILE A 220 11.31 8.14 -3.97
CA ILE A 220 10.92 6.79 -3.57
C ILE A 220 9.90 6.17 -4.54
N SER A 221 9.93 4.85 -4.64
CA SER A 221 8.97 4.08 -5.44
C SER A 221 7.61 3.98 -4.74
N VAL A 222 6.58 3.56 -5.47
CA VAL A 222 5.26 3.27 -4.87
C VAL A 222 5.35 2.15 -3.84
N ARG A 223 6.14 1.10 -4.09
CA ARG A 223 6.38 0.01 -3.11
C ARG A 223 7.11 0.50 -1.86
N GLU A 224 8.16 1.30 -2.00
CA GLU A 224 8.89 1.88 -0.86
C GLU A 224 7.95 2.76 -0.01
N ALA A 225 7.11 3.58 -0.66
CA ALA A 225 6.10 4.38 0.00
C ALA A 225 5.03 3.52 0.72
N ALA A 226 4.59 2.42 0.10
CA ALA A 226 3.65 1.48 0.69
C ALA A 226 4.24 0.76 1.92
N ARG A 227 5.54 0.42 1.89
CA ARG A 227 6.25 -0.11 3.05
C ARG A 227 6.38 0.92 4.17
N PHE A 228 6.61 2.20 3.88
CA PHE A 228 6.54 3.22 4.95
C PHE A 228 5.15 3.33 5.58
N GLN A 229 4.12 2.89 4.88
CA GLN A 229 2.76 2.81 5.41
C GLN A 229 2.46 1.46 6.05
N SER A 230 3.36 0.48 6.07
CA SER A 230 3.14 -0.90 6.57
C SER A 230 2.18 -1.78 5.74
N PHE A 231 2.06 -1.52 4.44
CA PHE A 231 1.46 -2.50 3.52
C PHE A 231 2.43 -3.66 3.25
N LYS A 232 1.90 -4.89 3.26
CA LYS A 232 2.63 -6.09 2.86
C LYS A 232 3.05 -6.03 1.39
N ASP A 233 4.15 -6.70 1.07
CA ASP A 233 4.77 -6.76 -0.27
C ASP A 233 3.84 -7.45 -1.29
N ASP A 234 2.96 -8.33 -0.85
CA ASP A 234 1.95 -9.01 -1.68
C ASP A 234 0.66 -8.18 -1.88
N TYR A 235 0.57 -7.00 -1.29
CA TYR A 235 -0.57 -6.09 -1.50
C TYR A 235 -0.44 -5.37 -2.85
N TYR A 236 -1.39 -5.59 -3.76
CA TYR A 236 -1.31 -5.07 -5.14
C TYR A 236 -2.18 -3.83 -5.33
N PHE A 237 -1.56 -2.71 -5.70
CA PHE A 237 -2.28 -1.47 -6.00
C PHE A 237 -2.60 -1.40 -7.50
N VAL A 238 -3.87 -1.17 -7.81
CA VAL A 238 -4.42 -1.08 -9.18
C VAL A 238 -4.71 0.38 -9.50
N GLY A 239 -4.40 0.81 -10.73
CA GLY A 239 -4.73 2.14 -11.24
C GLY A 239 -3.56 2.78 -12.00
N ASN A 240 -3.76 4.01 -12.48
CA ASN A 240 -2.68 4.76 -13.09
C ASN A 240 -1.73 5.33 -12.02
N LYS A 241 -0.62 5.92 -12.45
CA LYS A 241 0.38 6.54 -11.55
C LYS A 241 -0.22 7.50 -10.52
N SER A 242 -1.20 8.32 -10.90
CA SER A 242 -1.87 9.25 -9.98
C SER A 242 -2.72 8.52 -8.94
N ASP A 243 -3.43 7.47 -9.36
CA ASP A 243 -4.25 6.67 -8.46
C ASP A 243 -3.39 5.95 -7.42
N LEU A 244 -2.26 5.37 -7.83
CA LEU A 244 -1.31 4.71 -6.92
C LEU A 244 -0.79 5.69 -5.84
N LEU A 245 -0.43 6.91 -6.24
CA LEU A 245 0.02 7.95 -5.32
C LEU A 245 -1.08 8.34 -4.32
N LYS A 246 -2.32 8.52 -4.80
CA LYS A 246 -3.47 8.88 -3.94
C LYS A 246 -3.81 7.77 -2.96
N GLN A 247 -3.85 6.53 -3.44
CA GLN A 247 -4.16 5.34 -2.65
C GLN A 247 -3.18 5.16 -1.49
N VAL A 248 -1.88 5.17 -1.78
CA VAL A 248 -0.85 5.08 -0.72
C VAL A 248 -0.90 6.33 0.15
N GLY A 249 -0.90 7.53 -0.43
CA GLY A 249 -0.85 8.79 0.33
C GLY A 249 -1.99 9.00 1.32
N ASN A 250 -3.20 8.55 0.99
CA ASN A 250 -4.39 8.70 1.83
C ASN A 250 -4.58 7.57 2.85
N ALA A 251 -3.93 6.41 2.66
CA ALA A 251 -4.19 5.25 3.51
C ALA A 251 -3.89 5.47 5.00
N VAL A 252 -4.60 4.71 5.82
CA VAL A 252 -4.26 4.45 7.22
C VAL A 252 -3.22 3.32 7.24
N PRO A 253 -2.09 3.47 7.94
CA PRO A 253 -1.11 2.39 8.02
C PRO A 253 -1.71 1.08 8.56
N PRO A 254 -1.60 -0.07 7.84
CA PRO A 254 -2.18 -1.33 8.27
C PRO A 254 -1.72 -1.79 9.65
N LEU A 255 -0.44 -1.65 10.00
CA LEU A 255 0.05 -2.05 11.31
C LEU A 255 -0.56 -1.22 12.45
N MET A 256 -0.78 0.09 12.23
CA MET A 256 -1.48 0.93 13.21
C MET A 256 -2.95 0.52 13.34
N ALA A 257 -3.64 0.24 12.23
CA ALA A 257 -5.01 -0.27 12.26
C ALA A 257 -5.10 -1.65 12.92
N TYR A 258 -4.12 -2.53 12.70
CA TYR A 258 -4.02 -3.83 13.38
C TYR A 258 -3.94 -3.67 14.89
N VAL A 259 -3.06 -2.78 15.39
CA VAL A 259 -2.91 -2.57 16.84
C VAL A 259 -4.21 -2.03 17.46
N ILE A 260 -4.93 -1.14 16.76
CA ILE A 260 -6.25 -0.66 17.18
C ILE A 260 -7.26 -1.81 17.20
N GLY A 261 -7.35 -2.59 16.12
CA GLY A 261 -8.28 -3.72 16.01
C GLY A 261 -8.03 -4.79 17.08
N LYS A 262 -6.76 -5.09 17.36
CA LYS A 262 -6.38 -6.03 18.41
C LYS A 262 -6.81 -5.53 19.79
N LYS A 263 -6.53 -4.27 20.12
CA LYS A 263 -6.95 -3.66 21.41
C LYS A 263 -8.46 -3.72 21.60
N ILE A 264 -9.22 -3.48 20.53
CA ILE A 264 -10.68 -3.60 20.55
C ILE A 264 -11.10 -5.03 20.88
N LYS A 265 -10.53 -6.04 20.20
CA LYS A 265 -10.86 -7.45 20.43
C LYS A 265 -10.50 -7.96 21.82
N GLU A 266 -9.48 -7.39 22.45
CA GLU A 266 -9.10 -7.70 23.84
C GLU A 266 -10.18 -7.27 24.85
N ILE A 267 -10.97 -6.25 24.52
CA ILE A 267 -11.96 -5.66 25.45
C ILE A 267 -13.39 -6.09 25.07
N ILE A 268 -13.68 -6.22 23.77
CA ILE A 268 -15.03 -6.48 23.25
C ILE A 268 -14.96 -7.49 22.11
N GLU A 269 -15.87 -8.45 22.12
CA GLU A 269 -16.05 -9.36 20.99
C GLU A 269 -16.43 -8.56 19.72
N CYS A 270 -15.46 -8.43 18.82
CA CYS A 270 -15.57 -7.75 17.54
C CYS A 270 -14.96 -8.64 16.44
N ASN A 271 -15.81 -9.19 15.58
CA ASN A 271 -15.40 -10.15 14.55
C ASN A 271 -15.70 -9.67 13.14
N THR A 272 -16.63 -8.73 12.96
CA THR A 272 -17.04 -8.25 11.64
C THR A 272 -16.97 -6.74 11.53
N SER A 273 -16.63 -6.25 10.34
CA SER A 273 -16.63 -4.82 10.05
C SER A 273 -17.25 -4.46 8.70
N VAL A 274 -17.59 -3.18 8.55
CA VAL A 274 -17.90 -2.53 7.27
C VAL A 274 -17.02 -1.29 7.14
N ASP A 275 -16.35 -1.12 6.00
CA ASP A 275 -15.42 -0.01 5.75
C ASP A 275 -16.04 1.00 4.77
N LEU A 276 -16.43 2.16 5.28
CA LEU A 276 -16.97 3.28 4.50
C LEU A 276 -15.82 4.19 4.06
N PHE A 277 -15.81 4.64 2.80
CA PHE A 277 -14.68 5.39 2.25
C PHE A 277 -13.37 4.60 2.33
N CYS A 278 -13.45 3.33 1.94
CA CYS A 278 -12.46 2.32 2.27
C CYS A 278 -11.11 2.52 1.55
N GLY A 279 -11.08 3.32 0.49
CA GLY A 279 -9.89 3.62 -0.29
C GLY A 279 -9.13 2.35 -0.68
N ALA A 280 -7.82 2.38 -0.54
CA ALA A 280 -6.96 1.24 -0.85
C ALA A 280 -6.98 0.15 0.23
N GLY A 281 -7.75 0.31 1.32
CA GLY A 281 -7.93 -0.71 2.34
C GLY A 281 -6.85 -0.85 3.39
N GLY A 282 -6.12 0.23 3.69
CA GLY A 282 -5.11 0.19 4.75
C GLY A 282 -5.69 -0.18 6.12
N MET A 283 -6.85 0.40 6.48
CA MET A 283 -7.56 0.06 7.71
C MET A 283 -8.14 -1.36 7.68
N THR A 284 -8.79 -1.73 6.58
CA THR A 284 -9.30 -3.10 6.34
C THR A 284 -8.20 -4.16 6.48
N LEU A 285 -7.02 -3.96 5.89
CA LEU A 285 -5.90 -4.90 6.01
C LEU A 285 -5.46 -5.07 7.47
N GLY A 286 -5.30 -3.98 8.21
CA GLY A 286 -4.94 -4.05 9.62
C GLY A 286 -5.97 -4.80 10.46
N PHE A 287 -7.25 -4.52 10.27
CA PHE A 287 -8.34 -5.22 10.95
C PHE A 287 -8.42 -6.71 10.57
N LYS A 288 -8.20 -7.05 9.30
CA LYS A 288 -8.11 -8.45 8.85
C LYS A 288 -6.98 -9.20 9.56
N GLU A 289 -5.81 -8.59 9.70
CA GLU A 289 -4.68 -9.16 10.45
C GLU A 289 -4.98 -9.30 11.96
N ALA A 290 -5.89 -8.47 12.51
CA ALA A 290 -6.37 -8.62 13.88
C ALA A 290 -7.50 -9.67 14.01
N GLY A 291 -7.90 -10.30 12.91
CA GLY A 291 -9.00 -11.26 12.87
C GLY A 291 -10.38 -10.61 12.93
N ILE A 292 -10.53 -9.37 12.44
CA ILE A 292 -11.82 -8.71 12.19
C ILE A 292 -12.09 -8.80 10.68
N LYS A 293 -13.11 -9.55 10.30
CA LYS A 293 -13.48 -9.77 8.90
C LYS A 293 -14.29 -8.60 8.38
N CYS A 294 -13.75 -7.86 7.42
CA CYS A 294 -14.53 -6.85 6.71
C CYS A 294 -15.50 -7.54 5.75
N LEU A 295 -16.80 -7.33 5.92
CA LEU A 295 -17.85 -7.99 5.14
C LEU A 295 -18.22 -7.19 3.89
N SER A 296 -18.12 -5.87 3.98
CA SER A 296 -18.46 -4.96 2.89
C SER A 296 -17.60 -3.71 2.97
N GLY A 297 -17.27 -3.13 1.82
CA GLY A 297 -16.62 -1.83 1.74
C GLY A 297 -17.20 -0.98 0.61
N ILE A 298 -17.14 0.34 0.77
CA ILE A 298 -17.58 1.29 -0.26
C ILE A 298 -16.56 2.39 -0.49
N ASP A 299 -16.32 2.69 -1.76
CA ASP A 299 -15.60 3.88 -2.22
C ASP A 299 -16.13 4.28 -3.61
N ASN A 300 -15.97 5.54 -4.01
CA ASN A 300 -16.38 5.99 -5.35
C ASN A 300 -15.19 5.99 -6.34
N ASN A 301 -13.97 5.77 -5.87
CA ASN A 301 -12.79 5.64 -6.70
C ASN A 301 -12.64 4.21 -7.22
N ARG A 302 -12.89 4.01 -8.52
CA ARG A 302 -12.80 2.69 -9.17
C ARG A 302 -11.48 1.98 -8.92
N SER A 303 -10.34 2.67 -9.02
CA SER A 303 -9.02 2.07 -8.82
C SER A 303 -8.80 1.59 -7.38
N ALA A 304 -9.32 2.33 -6.40
CA ALA A 304 -9.34 1.92 -5.00
C ALA A 304 -10.24 0.71 -4.76
N CYS A 305 -11.44 0.69 -5.35
CA CYS A 305 -12.34 -0.48 -5.29
C CYS A 305 -11.74 -1.74 -5.91
N LEU A 306 -11.07 -1.61 -7.07
CA LEU A 306 -10.34 -2.71 -7.71
C LEU A 306 -9.21 -3.19 -6.78
N THR A 307 -8.42 -2.27 -6.23
CA THR A 307 -7.36 -2.61 -5.27
C THR A 307 -7.91 -3.35 -4.06
N MET A 308 -9.01 -2.88 -3.47
CA MET A 308 -9.63 -3.55 -2.34
C MET A 308 -10.09 -4.97 -2.70
N LYS A 309 -10.80 -5.14 -3.83
CA LYS A 309 -11.36 -6.43 -4.24
C LYS A 309 -10.28 -7.43 -4.67
N VAL A 310 -9.20 -6.99 -5.32
CA VAL A 310 -8.07 -7.86 -5.72
C VAL A 310 -7.28 -8.37 -4.50
N ASN A 311 -7.22 -7.60 -3.42
CA ASN A 311 -6.52 -8.01 -2.20
C ASN A 311 -7.42 -8.67 -1.15
N ASN A 312 -8.73 -8.50 -1.27
CA ASN A 312 -9.74 -9.07 -0.38
C ASN A 312 -10.92 -9.61 -1.21
N PRO A 313 -10.71 -10.69 -1.98
CA PRO A 313 -11.70 -11.19 -2.90
C PRO A 313 -12.98 -11.71 -2.24
N GLU A 314 -12.91 -12.06 -0.96
CA GLU A 314 -14.06 -12.46 -0.14
C GLU A 314 -15.00 -11.28 0.20
N MET A 315 -14.54 -10.03 0.05
CA MET A 315 -15.32 -8.85 0.42
C MET A 315 -16.33 -8.45 -0.67
N ASN A 316 -17.50 -7.99 -0.25
CA ASN A 316 -18.40 -7.26 -1.14
C ASN A 316 -17.93 -5.81 -1.27
N ILE A 317 -17.59 -5.37 -2.49
CA ILE A 317 -17.13 -4.01 -2.74
C ILE A 317 -18.18 -3.27 -3.56
N ILE A 318 -18.68 -2.16 -3.00
CA ILE A 318 -19.58 -1.24 -3.67
C ILE A 318 -18.73 -0.09 -4.23
N CYS A 319 -18.65 0.00 -5.56
CA CYS A 319 -17.96 1.09 -6.25
C CYS A 319 -19.00 2.14 -6.68
N ASP A 320 -19.41 3.03 -5.77
CA ASP A 320 -20.48 4.01 -6.01
C ASP A 320 -20.40 5.19 -5.03
N ASP A 321 -21.22 6.22 -5.27
CA ASP A 321 -21.30 7.40 -4.42
C ASP A 321 -22.26 7.19 -3.24
N ILE A 322 -21.72 7.17 -2.02
CA ILE A 322 -22.47 6.96 -0.77
C ILE A 322 -23.53 8.05 -0.52
N THR A 323 -23.43 9.23 -1.16
CA THR A 323 -24.43 10.30 -0.98
C THR A 323 -25.79 9.96 -1.59
N LEU A 324 -25.84 8.97 -2.50
CA LEU A 324 -27.08 8.60 -3.20
C LEU A 324 -27.93 7.65 -2.33
N PRO A 325 -29.24 7.92 -2.14
CA PRO A 325 -30.10 7.07 -1.31
C PRO A 325 -30.08 5.59 -1.71
N LYS A 326 -30.20 5.30 -3.01
CA LYS A 326 -30.13 3.93 -3.56
C LYS A 326 -28.84 3.18 -3.18
N VAL A 327 -27.73 3.90 -3.02
CA VAL A 327 -26.43 3.32 -2.66
C VAL A 327 -26.42 2.99 -1.18
N LYS A 328 -26.98 3.85 -0.33
CA LYS A 328 -27.15 3.59 1.10
C LYS A 328 -28.01 2.34 1.34
N ASP A 329 -29.10 2.21 0.59
CA ASP A 329 -29.97 1.03 0.65
C ASP A 329 -29.19 -0.23 0.22
N LYS A 330 -28.44 -0.16 -0.88
CA LYS A 330 -27.55 -1.24 -1.33
C LYS A 330 -26.51 -1.65 -0.28
N ILE A 331 -25.91 -0.69 0.45
CA ILE A 331 -24.97 -1.00 1.55
C ILE A 331 -25.68 -1.82 2.63
N VAL A 332 -26.84 -1.35 3.09
CA VAL A 332 -27.63 -2.01 4.15
C VAL A 332 -28.10 -3.39 3.71
N ASP A 333 -28.57 -3.54 2.47
CA ASP A 333 -29.01 -4.82 1.92
C ASP A 333 -27.86 -5.85 1.83
N THR A 334 -26.66 -5.41 1.45
CA THR A 334 -25.47 -6.26 1.34
C THR A 334 -25.05 -6.91 2.67
N ILE A 335 -25.38 -6.25 3.78
CA ILE A 335 -25.07 -6.67 5.14
C ILE A 335 -26.30 -7.10 5.94
N LYS A 336 -27.47 -7.14 5.31
CA LYS A 336 -28.73 -7.56 5.93
C LYS A 336 -28.59 -8.96 6.51
N ASN A 337 -29.17 -9.17 7.69
CA ASN A 337 -29.10 -10.42 8.45
C ASN A 337 -27.68 -10.85 8.88
N LYS A 338 -26.67 -9.99 8.74
CA LYS A 338 -25.31 -10.24 9.27
C LYS A 338 -25.13 -9.42 10.55
N LYS A 339 -24.47 -10.00 11.56
CA LYS A 339 -24.02 -9.28 12.75
C LYS A 339 -22.89 -8.35 12.32
N ILE A 340 -23.05 -7.03 12.52
CA ILE A 340 -22.03 -6.01 12.26
C ILE A 340 -21.54 -5.44 13.58
N ASP A 341 -20.31 -5.81 13.95
CA ASP A 341 -19.73 -5.32 15.20
C ASP A 341 -19.14 -3.91 15.03
N LEU A 342 -18.50 -3.63 13.89
CA LEU A 342 -17.77 -2.39 13.66
C LEU A 342 -18.16 -1.72 12.33
N ILE A 343 -18.40 -0.41 12.35
CA ILE A 343 -18.30 0.42 11.14
C ILE A 343 -17.05 1.27 11.25
N CYS A 344 -16.21 1.24 10.23
CA CYS A 344 -15.04 2.10 10.15
C CYS A 344 -15.07 2.96 8.88
N GLY A 345 -14.30 4.05 8.85
CA GLY A 345 -14.15 4.84 7.63
C GLY A 345 -13.46 6.18 7.82
N GLY A 346 -12.92 6.72 6.72
CA GLY A 346 -12.24 8.01 6.68
C GLY A 346 -12.94 8.99 5.75
N PRO A 347 -14.11 9.57 6.12
CA PRO A 347 -14.82 10.51 5.26
C PRO A 347 -13.89 11.69 4.91
N PRO A 348 -13.73 12.01 3.61
CA PRO A 348 -12.69 12.92 3.17
C PRO A 348 -13.00 14.35 3.64
N CYS A 349 -12.09 14.93 4.44
CA CYS A 349 -12.21 16.30 4.92
C CYS A 349 -11.40 17.26 4.03
N GLN A 350 -11.77 17.31 2.74
CA GLN A 350 -10.95 17.95 1.70
C GLN A 350 -11.23 19.44 1.47
N GLY A 351 -12.16 20.07 2.20
CA GLY A 351 -12.40 21.50 2.08
C GLY A 351 -11.16 22.37 2.36
N PHE A 352 -10.15 21.85 3.06
CA PHE A 352 -9.03 22.67 3.55
C PHE A 352 -7.77 21.87 3.90
N SER A 353 -6.96 21.48 2.91
CA SER A 353 -5.56 21.17 3.22
C SER A 353 -4.76 22.47 3.34
N HIS A 354 -3.71 22.48 4.18
CA HIS A 354 -2.77 23.60 4.39
C HIS A 354 -2.07 24.13 3.12
N ALA A 355 -2.41 23.63 1.93
CA ALA A 355 -1.81 23.92 0.63
C ALA A 355 -2.79 24.48 -0.42
N GLY A 356 -4.00 24.90 -0.04
CA GLY A 356 -4.98 25.48 -0.99
C GLY A 356 -5.98 26.47 -0.35
N LYS A 357 -6.66 27.26 -1.20
CA LYS A 357 -7.70 28.22 -0.80
C LYS A 357 -8.77 27.52 0.03
N ARG A 358 -9.12 28.19 1.12
CA ARG A 358 -10.00 27.71 2.16
C ARG A 358 -11.47 27.82 1.67
N PHE A 359 -12.14 26.73 1.26
CA PHE A 359 -13.57 26.72 0.85
C PHE A 359 -14.49 26.05 1.88
N VAL A 360 -15.26 26.87 2.61
CA VAL A 360 -16.15 26.43 3.73
C VAL A 360 -17.30 25.56 3.24
N ASP A 361 -17.77 25.82 2.03
CA ASP A 361 -18.96 25.18 1.46
C ASP A 361 -18.67 23.94 0.62
N ASP A 362 -17.47 23.35 0.75
CA ASP A 362 -17.13 22.12 0.03
C ASP A 362 -18.09 20.97 0.41
N PRO A 363 -18.80 20.34 -0.55
CA PRO A 363 -19.74 19.26 -0.25
C PRO A 363 -19.07 18.06 0.43
N ARG A 364 -17.75 17.87 0.24
CA ARG A 364 -16.98 16.80 0.92
C ARG A 364 -16.95 16.99 2.43
N ASN A 365 -17.06 18.23 2.93
CA ASN A 365 -17.15 18.50 4.36
C ASN A 365 -18.47 18.01 4.97
N LYS A 366 -19.44 17.54 4.18
CA LYS A 366 -20.72 16.98 4.66
C LYS A 366 -20.75 15.45 4.64
N LEU A 367 -19.76 14.78 4.05
CA LEU A 367 -19.73 13.31 3.89
C LEU A 367 -19.69 12.54 5.22
N PHE A 368 -19.28 13.18 6.32
CA PHE A 368 -19.40 12.59 7.65
C PHE A 368 -20.88 12.37 8.04
N ARG A 369 -21.83 13.12 7.46
CA ARG A 369 -23.27 12.89 7.68
C ARG A 369 -23.75 11.63 6.99
N ASP A 370 -23.24 11.31 5.81
CA ASP A 370 -23.55 10.04 5.13
C ASP A 370 -22.98 8.86 5.90
N TYR A 371 -21.79 9.01 6.49
CA TYR A 371 -21.26 8.03 7.45
C TYR A 371 -22.23 7.83 8.64
N VAL A 372 -22.68 8.93 9.27
CA VAL A 372 -23.61 8.90 10.41
C VAL A 372 -24.95 8.28 10.04
N ASP A 373 -25.47 8.53 8.83
CA ASP A 373 -26.71 7.91 8.31
C ASP A 373 -26.59 6.39 8.25
N ILE A 374 -25.50 5.86 7.69
CA ILE A 374 -25.27 4.39 7.67
C ILE A 374 -25.14 3.84 9.10
N VAL A 375 -24.42 4.53 9.99
CA VAL A 375 -24.35 4.13 11.42
C VAL A 375 -25.74 4.12 12.06
N ASN A 376 -26.60 5.09 11.76
CA ASN A 376 -27.96 5.13 12.28
C ASN A 376 -28.81 3.95 11.78
N ARG A 377 -28.64 3.53 10.53
CA ARG A 377 -29.38 2.39 9.95
C ARG A 377 -28.89 1.04 10.47
N VAL A 378 -27.57 0.89 10.65
CA VAL A 378 -26.94 -0.40 10.99
C VAL A 378 -26.78 -0.60 12.50
N LYS A 379 -26.62 0.49 13.27
CA LYS A 379 -26.40 0.49 14.72
C LYS A 379 -25.29 -0.49 15.18
N PRO A 380 -24.06 -0.41 14.62
CA PRO A 380 -22.95 -1.29 15.02
C PRO A 380 -22.58 -1.12 16.50
N LYS A 381 -21.89 -2.09 17.09
CA LYS A 381 -21.38 -1.95 18.47
C LYS A 381 -20.38 -0.80 18.58
N ILE A 382 -19.49 -0.71 17.60
CA ILE A 382 -18.34 0.19 17.59
C ILE A 382 -18.35 0.99 16.29
N ILE A 383 -17.93 2.25 16.38
CA ILE A 383 -17.58 3.06 15.22
C ILE A 383 -16.13 3.50 15.29
N ILE A 384 -15.46 3.58 14.14
CA ILE A 384 -14.13 4.18 14.03
C ILE A 384 -14.14 5.16 12.86
N MET A 385 -13.93 6.44 13.18
CA MET A 385 -13.75 7.47 12.17
C MET A 385 -12.30 7.95 12.18
N GLU A 386 -11.63 7.84 11.04
CA GLU A 386 -10.27 8.36 10.84
C GLU A 386 -10.31 9.73 10.16
N ASN A 387 -9.40 10.62 10.57
CA ASN A 387 -9.11 11.83 9.81
C ASN A 387 -7.70 12.40 10.02
N VAL A 388 -7.42 13.49 9.30
CA VAL A 388 -6.21 14.28 9.49
C VAL A 388 -6.29 15.15 10.76
N PRO A 389 -5.15 15.45 11.41
CA PRO A 389 -5.13 16.27 12.65
C PRO A 389 -5.79 17.65 12.49
N GLY A 390 -5.77 18.20 11.27
CA GLY A 390 -6.40 19.49 10.97
C GLY A 390 -7.88 19.54 11.32
N MET A 391 -8.58 18.39 11.33
CA MET A 391 -10.01 18.30 11.66
C MET A 391 -10.38 18.91 13.01
N LEU A 392 -9.51 18.79 14.01
CA LEU A 392 -9.72 19.37 15.34
C LEU A 392 -9.81 20.91 15.33
N THR A 393 -9.21 21.54 14.34
CA THR A 393 -9.14 23.01 14.21
C THR A 393 -10.08 23.56 13.13
N LEU A 394 -10.70 22.69 12.33
CA LEU A 394 -11.59 23.10 11.24
C LEU A 394 -12.81 23.84 11.78
N SER A 395 -13.17 24.95 11.13
CA SER A 395 -14.27 25.82 11.54
C SER A 395 -14.22 26.19 13.03
N LYS A 396 -13.01 26.41 13.57
CA LYS A 396 -12.75 26.64 15.01
C LYS A 396 -13.22 25.48 15.91
N GLY A 397 -13.11 24.24 15.44
CA GLY A 397 -13.50 23.03 16.16
C GLY A 397 -14.98 22.64 16.00
N LYS A 398 -15.80 23.44 15.30
CA LYS A 398 -17.24 23.20 15.16
C LYS A 398 -17.58 21.86 14.50
N ILE A 399 -16.83 21.45 13.47
CA ILE A 399 -17.09 20.18 12.77
C ILE A 399 -16.86 18.98 13.70
N TYR A 400 -15.77 19.00 14.48
CA TYR A 400 -15.49 17.94 15.43
C TYR A 400 -16.55 17.86 16.53
N ALA A 401 -16.97 19.02 17.07
CA ALA A 401 -18.06 19.09 18.05
C ALA A 401 -19.40 18.58 17.47
N GLU A 402 -19.69 18.90 16.21
CA GLU A 402 -20.88 18.41 15.52
C GLU A 402 -20.85 16.89 15.33
N ILE A 403 -19.72 16.31 14.91
CA ILE A 403 -19.56 14.85 14.79
C ILE A 403 -19.86 14.17 16.14
N ILE A 404 -19.29 14.67 17.23
CA ILE A 404 -19.55 14.14 18.58
C ILE A 404 -21.04 14.26 18.92
N SER A 405 -21.66 15.42 18.67
CA SER A 405 -23.07 15.66 18.97
C SER A 405 -24.00 14.71 18.21
N LEU A 406 -23.71 14.47 16.93
CA LEU A 406 -24.51 13.55 16.11
C LEU A 406 -24.42 12.12 16.64
N PHE A 407 -23.22 11.61 16.92
CA PHE A 407 -23.11 10.25 17.46
C PHE A 407 -23.70 10.11 18.86
N LYS A 408 -23.57 11.12 19.72
CA LYS A 408 -24.27 11.14 21.02
C LYS A 408 -25.79 11.05 20.85
N SER A 409 -26.36 11.77 19.87
CA SER A 409 -27.80 11.66 19.57
C SER A 409 -28.22 10.28 19.06
N LEU A 410 -27.26 9.45 18.62
CA LEU A 410 -27.48 8.06 18.23
C LEU A 410 -27.20 7.05 19.35
N ASN A 411 -27.00 7.51 20.60
CA ASN A 411 -26.64 6.72 21.78
C ASN A 411 -25.26 6.03 21.67
N TYR A 412 -24.25 6.80 21.25
CA TYR A 412 -22.86 6.39 21.29
C TYR A 412 -22.04 7.33 22.19
N ASN A 413 -21.21 6.72 23.05
CA ASN A 413 -20.14 7.40 23.74
C ASN A 413 -18.90 7.47 22.85
N ILE A 414 -18.31 8.66 22.70
CA ILE A 414 -17.27 8.96 21.70
C ILE A 414 -16.03 9.53 22.37
N GLU A 415 -14.86 9.05 21.96
CA GLU A 415 -13.56 9.61 22.33
C GLU A 415 -12.69 9.79 21.08
N GLY A 416 -11.93 10.89 20.99
CA GLY A 416 -11.01 11.14 19.87
C GLY A 416 -9.59 11.39 20.34
N LYS A 417 -8.62 10.63 19.80
CA LYS A 417 -7.19 10.79 20.11
C LYS A 417 -6.34 10.98 18.87
N LEU A 418 -5.28 11.78 19.01
CA LEU A 418 -4.24 11.89 17.99
C LEU A 418 -3.19 10.80 18.18
N LEU A 419 -3.09 9.90 17.22
CA LEU A 419 -2.14 8.81 17.20
C LEU A 419 -0.98 9.11 16.24
N MET A 420 0.24 8.75 16.63
CA MET A 420 1.43 8.83 15.79
C MET A 420 1.81 7.41 15.34
N ALA A 421 1.82 7.13 14.03
CA ALA A 421 2.05 5.78 13.53
C ALA A 421 3.41 5.19 13.97
N SER A 422 4.44 6.03 14.10
CA SER A 422 5.76 5.63 14.62
C SER A 422 5.79 5.25 16.10
N ASP A 423 4.71 5.47 16.86
CA ASP A 423 4.55 4.95 18.21
C ASP A 423 4.03 3.48 18.20
N TYR A 424 3.65 2.96 17.03
CA TYR A 424 3.05 1.63 16.85
C TYR A 424 3.86 0.75 15.89
N GLY A 425 5.18 0.97 15.80
CA GLY A 425 6.07 0.16 14.95
C GLY A 425 6.02 0.47 13.45
N VAL A 426 5.31 1.52 13.02
CA VAL A 426 5.32 1.96 11.61
C VAL A 426 6.53 2.87 11.36
N PRO A 427 7.36 2.66 10.32
CA PRO A 427 8.53 3.48 10.01
C PRO A 427 8.15 4.83 9.36
N GLN A 428 7.17 5.52 9.94
CA GLN A 428 6.67 6.80 9.44
C GLN A 428 6.12 7.68 10.56
N LYS A 429 6.56 8.94 10.56
CA LYS A 429 6.01 10.02 11.39
C LYS A 429 4.71 10.53 10.77
N ARG A 430 3.62 9.77 10.94
CA ARG A 430 2.27 10.08 10.45
C ARG A 430 1.31 10.24 11.61
N LYS A 431 0.82 11.46 11.82
CA LYS A 431 -0.18 11.78 12.86
C LYS A 431 -1.59 11.67 12.29
N ARG A 432 -2.49 11.02 13.02
CA ARG A 432 -3.88 10.78 12.62
C ARG A 432 -4.84 10.99 13.78
N LEU A 433 -5.97 11.63 13.51
CA LEU A 433 -7.08 11.69 14.46
C LEU A 433 -7.89 10.40 14.29
N ILE A 434 -7.98 9.62 15.36
CA ILE A 434 -8.82 8.44 15.43
C ILE A 434 -9.92 8.74 16.44
N ILE A 435 -11.17 8.63 15.99
CA ILE A 435 -12.36 8.79 16.81
C ILE A 435 -12.97 7.41 16.97
N ILE A 436 -13.05 6.93 18.20
CA ILE A 436 -13.68 5.66 18.54
C ILE A 436 -14.98 5.97 19.26
N GLY A 437 -16.06 5.34 18.79
CA GLY A 437 -17.35 5.39 19.44
C GLY A 437 -17.85 4.02 19.80
N ILE A 438 -18.58 3.95 20.90
CA ILE A 438 -19.18 2.72 21.40
C ILE A 438 -20.63 2.96 21.79
N ARG A 439 -21.49 2.02 21.43
CA ARG A 439 -22.91 2.10 21.73
C ARG A 439 -23.15 2.01 23.24
N ASP A 440 -24.03 2.85 23.77
CA ASP A 440 -24.18 3.08 25.22
C ASP A 440 -24.62 1.84 26.02
N ASP A 441 -25.23 0.85 25.36
CA ASP A 441 -25.66 -0.42 25.96
C ASP A 441 -24.49 -1.37 26.26
N ILE A 442 -23.32 -1.18 25.65
CA ILE A 442 -22.15 -2.06 25.84
C ILE A 442 -21.39 -1.75 27.13
N LYS A 443 -21.61 -0.56 27.73
CA LYS A 443 -21.04 -0.15 29.03
C LYS A 443 -19.51 -0.24 29.11
N VAL A 444 -18.82 0.09 28.02
CA VAL A 444 -17.35 0.22 27.97
C VAL A 444 -16.98 1.68 27.70
N ASP A 445 -15.94 2.17 28.36
CA ASP A 445 -15.40 3.50 28.09
C ASP A 445 -14.61 3.48 26.75
N PRO A 446 -14.97 4.30 25.75
CA PRO A 446 -14.25 4.37 24.48
C PRO A 446 -12.77 4.74 24.65
N SER A 447 -12.38 5.41 25.74
CA SER A 447 -10.98 5.76 26.02
C SER A 447 -10.08 4.53 26.19
N SER A 448 -10.64 3.43 26.69
CA SER A 448 -9.96 2.15 26.93
C SER A 448 -9.67 1.36 25.65
N LEU A 449 -10.37 1.67 24.54
CA LEU A 449 -10.23 1.01 23.25
C LEU A 449 -9.01 1.51 22.45
N PHE A 450 -8.36 2.58 22.91
CA PHE A 450 -7.14 3.07 22.28
C PHE A 450 -5.93 2.24 22.73
N PRO A 451 -5.05 1.84 21.80
CA PRO A 451 -3.89 1.05 22.15
C PRO A 451 -2.78 1.89 22.79
N ASP A 452 -2.05 1.26 23.70
CA ASP A 452 -0.82 1.79 24.26
C ASP A 452 0.29 1.86 23.20
N LYS A 453 1.17 2.85 23.36
CA LYS A 453 2.34 3.02 22.49
C LYS A 453 3.27 1.82 22.64
N ILE A 454 3.74 1.30 21.52
CA ILE A 454 4.65 0.14 21.44
C ILE A 454 6.10 0.62 21.39
N THR A 455 6.34 1.71 20.67
CA THR A 455 7.67 2.31 20.44
C THR A 455 7.68 3.74 20.99
N LYS A 456 8.79 4.13 21.64
CA LYS A 456 9.06 5.51 22.07
C LYS A 456 10.40 6.00 21.51
N GLU A 457 11.50 5.42 21.94
CA GLU A 457 12.86 5.83 21.53
C GLU A 457 13.40 4.97 20.38
N ASN A 458 13.19 3.65 20.44
CA ASN A 458 13.59 2.71 19.38
C ASN A 458 12.51 2.60 18.29
N GLN A 459 12.34 3.66 17.50
CA GLN A 459 11.40 3.66 16.38
C GLN A 459 12.00 2.97 15.15
N ILE A 460 11.16 2.29 14.36
CA ILE A 460 11.60 1.60 13.14
C ILE A 460 12.12 2.62 12.13
N SER A 461 13.34 2.40 11.66
CA SER A 461 14.04 3.34 10.82
C SER A 461 13.63 3.19 9.35
N ALA A 462 13.97 4.18 8.52
CA ALA A 462 13.77 4.05 7.09
C ALA A 462 14.70 2.99 6.48
N TYR A 463 15.87 2.76 7.08
CA TYR A 463 16.76 1.67 6.68
C TYR A 463 16.08 0.31 6.84
N ASP A 464 15.49 0.04 8.02
CA ASP A 464 14.78 -1.20 8.28
C ASP A 464 13.63 -1.45 7.29
N ALA A 465 13.03 -0.37 6.78
CA ALA A 465 11.86 -0.44 5.92
C ALA A 465 12.19 -0.79 4.46
N ILE A 466 13.27 -0.22 3.90
CA ILE A 466 13.48 -0.22 2.44
C ILE A 466 14.91 -0.51 1.98
N SER A 467 15.88 -0.78 2.88
CA SER A 467 17.28 -1.01 2.47
C SER A 467 17.43 -2.22 1.53
N ASP A 468 16.61 -3.24 1.69
CA ASP A 468 16.54 -4.40 0.79
C ASP A 468 15.95 -4.05 -0.59
N LEU A 469 15.25 -2.93 -0.76
CA LEU A 469 14.78 -2.50 -2.08
C LEU A 469 15.79 -1.61 -2.81
N GLU A 470 16.87 -1.18 -2.13
CA GLU A 470 17.82 -0.20 -2.65
C GLU A 470 18.53 -0.67 -3.92
N SER A 471 18.98 -1.92 -3.96
CA SER A 471 19.71 -2.50 -5.10
C SER A 471 18.78 -2.91 -6.24
N ILE A 472 17.46 -2.91 -6.02
CA ILE A 472 16.48 -3.36 -6.99
C ILE A 472 16.05 -2.18 -7.86
N LYS A 473 16.38 -2.26 -9.16
CA LYS A 473 16.01 -1.24 -10.13
C LYS A 473 14.48 -1.09 -10.21
N CYS A 474 13.97 0.11 -9.95
CA CYS A 474 12.53 0.41 -10.07
C CYS A 474 12.04 0.25 -11.51
N ASN A 475 11.20 -0.76 -11.75
CA ASN A 475 10.46 -0.98 -13.00
C ASN A 475 9.35 -2.02 -12.76
N ASP A 476 8.46 -2.20 -13.73
CA ASP A 476 7.30 -3.12 -13.61
C ASP A 476 7.68 -4.60 -13.54
N ASN A 477 8.91 -4.95 -13.94
CA ASN A 477 9.46 -6.31 -13.96
C ASN A 477 10.64 -6.45 -12.99
N ALA A 478 10.67 -5.64 -11.93
CA ALA A 478 11.74 -5.66 -10.94
C ALA A 478 11.74 -7.00 -10.17
N ILE A 479 12.75 -7.84 -10.39
CA ILE A 479 12.88 -9.13 -9.71
C ILE A 479 13.57 -8.94 -8.36
N TYR A 480 13.02 -9.59 -7.33
CA TYR A 480 13.60 -9.61 -6.00
C TYR A 480 14.56 -10.80 -5.85
N SER A 481 15.81 -10.57 -5.42
CA SER A 481 16.83 -11.63 -5.34
C SER A 481 17.67 -11.61 -4.05
N ILE A 482 17.12 -11.10 -2.94
CA ILE A 482 17.87 -10.92 -1.69
C ILE A 482 17.62 -12.07 -0.71
N ASN A 483 18.68 -12.47 0.00
CA ASN A 483 18.63 -13.48 1.05
C ASN A 483 17.72 -13.03 2.20
N LYS A 484 16.83 -13.92 2.65
CA LYS A 484 15.92 -13.70 3.79
C LYS A 484 16.67 -13.35 5.09
N ASP A 485 17.87 -13.88 5.29
CA ASP A 485 18.62 -13.73 6.53
C ASP A 485 19.14 -12.31 6.74
N THR A 486 19.32 -11.54 5.66
CA THR A 486 19.79 -10.15 5.71
C THR A 486 18.66 -9.14 5.91
N LEU A 487 17.40 -9.60 5.97
CA LEU A 487 16.25 -8.73 6.14
C LEU A 487 16.09 -8.30 7.60
N SER A 488 15.75 -7.01 7.78
CA SER A 488 15.25 -6.50 9.06
C SER A 488 13.97 -7.26 9.45
N ASN A 489 13.63 -7.26 10.74
CA ASN A 489 12.37 -7.83 11.19
C ASN A 489 11.16 -7.17 10.52
N TYR A 490 11.23 -5.85 10.30
CA TYR A 490 10.17 -5.13 9.59
C TYR A 490 10.02 -5.60 8.14
N ALA A 491 11.12 -5.75 7.40
CA ALA A 491 11.10 -6.25 6.02
C ALA A 491 10.60 -7.71 5.96
N LYS A 492 10.97 -8.55 6.94
CA LYS A 492 10.41 -9.90 7.10
C LYS A 492 8.89 -9.87 7.29
N THR A 493 8.39 -8.94 8.10
CA THR A 493 6.94 -8.73 8.30
C THR A 493 6.24 -8.31 7.02
N MET A 494 6.80 -7.34 6.28
CA MET A 494 6.20 -6.88 5.02
C MET A 494 6.17 -7.99 3.98
N LYS A 495 7.16 -8.90 3.99
CA LYS A 495 7.19 -10.08 3.12
C LYS A 495 6.33 -11.26 3.59
N GLY A 496 5.68 -11.15 4.75
CA GLY A 496 4.86 -12.23 5.31
C GLY A 496 5.65 -13.39 5.89
N TYR A 497 6.97 -13.25 6.12
CA TYR A 497 7.77 -14.27 6.79
C TYR A 497 7.51 -14.34 8.29
N ILE A 498 7.04 -13.23 8.88
CA ILE A 498 6.52 -13.16 10.25
C ILE A 498 5.25 -12.32 10.24
N SER A 499 4.34 -12.63 11.15
CA SER A 499 3.08 -11.92 11.34
C SER A 499 3.26 -10.54 12.00
N PHE A 500 2.21 -9.71 11.98
CA PHE A 500 2.18 -8.47 12.75
C PHE A 500 2.28 -8.75 14.26
N GLU A 501 1.65 -9.82 14.75
CA GLU A 501 1.70 -10.24 16.16
C GLU A 501 3.13 -10.53 16.60
N GLU A 502 3.83 -11.40 15.86
CA GLU A 502 5.22 -11.76 16.15
C GLU A 502 6.13 -10.53 16.11
N PHE A 503 5.96 -9.66 15.11
CA PHE A 503 6.73 -8.42 15.00
C PHE A 503 6.51 -7.50 16.21
N ILE A 504 5.27 -7.25 16.60
CA ILE A 504 4.96 -6.41 17.77
C ILE A 504 5.50 -7.05 19.06
N SER A 505 5.39 -8.37 19.21
CA SER A 505 5.94 -9.09 20.36
C SER A 505 7.46 -8.92 20.45
N MET A 506 8.17 -9.00 19.33
CA MET A 506 9.61 -8.72 19.26
C MET A 506 9.95 -7.28 19.67
N LEU A 507 9.20 -6.28 19.19
CA LEU A 507 9.42 -4.87 19.56
C LEU A 507 9.20 -4.61 21.04
N LYS A 508 8.19 -5.24 21.65
CA LYS A 508 7.95 -5.11 23.09
C LYS A 508 9.12 -5.68 23.88
N LYS A 509 9.62 -6.87 23.51
CA LYS A 509 10.79 -7.51 24.18
C LYS A 509 12.05 -6.66 24.12
N THR A 510 12.30 -5.96 23.01
CA THR A 510 13.48 -5.08 22.88
C THR A 510 13.36 -3.77 23.64
N ASN A 511 12.15 -3.37 24.05
CA ASN A 511 11.89 -2.12 24.78
C ASN A 511 11.82 -2.31 26.30
N PHE A 512 11.91 -3.54 26.81
CA PHE A 512 12.19 -3.77 28.23
C PHE A 512 13.70 -3.78 28.44
N PRO A 513 14.25 -3.06 29.45
CA PRO A 513 15.64 -3.23 29.80
C PRO A 513 15.87 -4.71 30.12
N LYS A 514 16.92 -5.31 29.55
CA LYS A 514 17.44 -6.58 30.08
C LYS A 514 17.69 -6.32 31.57
N GLU A 515 17.08 -7.11 32.44
CA GLU A 515 17.50 -7.16 33.84
C GLU A 515 19.02 -7.31 33.84
N GLU A 516 19.70 -6.39 34.52
CA GLU A 516 21.12 -6.53 34.80
C GLU A 516 21.28 -7.86 35.53
N THR A 517 21.75 -8.87 34.82
CA THR A 517 22.38 -10.02 35.45
C THR A 517 23.57 -9.48 36.21
N THR A 518 23.39 -9.26 37.51
CA THR A 518 24.44 -9.11 38.49
C THR A 518 25.37 -10.32 38.36
N SER A 519 26.42 -10.18 37.55
CA SER A 519 27.59 -11.04 37.67
C SER A 519 28.41 -10.50 38.84
N ALA A 520 28.04 -10.98 40.03
CA ALA A 520 29.03 -11.22 41.05
C ALA A 520 30.06 -12.21 40.48
N GLU A 521 31.29 -12.10 40.98
CA GLU A 521 32.46 -12.92 40.65
C GLU A 521 33.21 -12.47 39.38
N HIS A 522 34.24 -11.63 39.58
CA HIS A 522 35.64 -12.01 39.39
C HIS A 522 36.51 -10.93 40.08
N LYS A 523 36.64 -11.06 41.41
CA LYS A 523 37.78 -10.50 42.14
C LYS A 523 38.87 -11.57 42.11
N GLN A 524 39.87 -11.40 41.25
CA GLN A 524 41.13 -12.11 41.42
C GLN A 524 42.28 -11.10 41.36
N LEU A 525 42.85 -10.92 42.56
CA LEU A 525 44.16 -10.44 42.94
C LEU A 525 45.18 -10.25 41.81
N ASN A 526 45.78 -9.06 41.76
CA ASN A 526 47.22 -8.92 41.52
C ASN A 526 47.82 -8.09 42.66
N LEU A 527 48.41 -8.80 43.61
CA LEU A 527 49.58 -8.35 44.35
C LEU A 527 50.78 -8.59 43.43
N PHE A 528 51.47 -7.52 43.05
CA PHE A 528 52.93 -7.33 42.92
C PHE A 528 53.20 -6.11 42.05
#